data_AF-V8P0Y2-F1
#
_entry.id   AF-V8P0Y2-F1
#
_cell.length_a   1.000
_cell.length_b   1.000
_cell.length_c   1.000
_cell.angle_alpha   90.00
_cell.angle_beta   90.00
_cell.angle_gamma   90.00
#
_symmetry.space_group_name_H-M   'P 1'
#
loop_
_entity.id
_entity.type
_entity.pdbx_description
1 polymer ?
#
loop_
_entity_poly.entity_id
_entity_poly.type
_entity_poly.pdbx_seq_one_letter_code
_entity_poly.pdbx_strand_id
1 'polypeptide(L)'
;MATFFGEVVTPPCRAGLDDEEELAEEREETQEDREIRLALEKKSWELIGSAQLWNEWCRTSKVTNLPKDSYCCFYRSVSDPTILLCQCNCYVAEDQQFQWLEKVFGCLQQIDMQVLVLSACPVTDYKTTESTLTLPSPFLKALKTREFKDKVYCSLLEQPNIIRDLPAAVLSYCQVWQIPAIFYQCYTDILQLDLVTIETFKPVLSSKILKRYFKKHRNTDKISDT
;
A
#
# COMPACT_ATOMS: atom_id res chain seq x y z
N MET A 1 30.78 -40.41 2.83
CA MET A 1 30.37 -40.02 4.19
C MET A 1 29.50 -38.79 4.10
N ALA A 2 28.51 -38.70 4.97
CA ALA A 2 27.22 -38.06 4.79
C ALA A 2 27.20 -36.52 4.71
N THR A 3 26.28 -36.02 3.88
CA THR A 3 25.61 -34.73 3.98
C THR A 3 24.70 -34.69 5.21
N PHE A 4 24.93 -33.74 6.12
CA PHE A 4 24.08 -33.35 7.26
C PHE A 4 24.82 -32.16 7.92
N PHE A 5 24.31 -30.99 8.27
CA PHE A 5 22.95 -30.55 8.58
C PHE A 5 22.95 -29.02 8.73
N GLY A 6 21.82 -28.39 8.41
CA GLY A 6 21.53 -26.99 8.71
C GLY A 6 20.07 -26.61 8.42
N GLU A 7 19.19 -27.61 8.30
CA GLU A 7 17.76 -27.39 8.15
C GLU A 7 17.21 -26.91 9.50
N VAL A 8 16.72 -25.66 9.54
CA VAL A 8 15.96 -25.16 10.67
C VAL A 8 14.61 -25.85 10.64
N VAL A 9 14.51 -26.96 11.35
CA VAL A 9 13.23 -27.63 11.62
C VAL A 9 12.42 -26.71 12.53
N THR A 10 11.39 -26.06 11.99
CA THR A 10 10.38 -25.41 12.81
C THR A 10 9.66 -26.50 13.61
N PRO A 11 9.66 -26.44 14.95
CA PRO A 11 8.87 -27.38 15.73
C PRO A 11 7.40 -27.19 15.36
N PRO A 12 6.62 -28.27 15.15
CA PRO A 12 5.18 -28.13 15.09
C PRO A 12 4.72 -27.62 16.46
N CYS A 13 4.16 -26.41 16.47
CA CYS A 13 3.50 -25.87 17.65
C CYS A 13 2.43 -26.86 18.09
N ARG A 14 2.64 -27.55 19.21
CA ARG A 14 1.62 -28.26 19.97
C ARG A 14 0.72 -27.19 20.62
N ALA A 15 -0.22 -26.65 19.86
CA ALA A 15 -1.42 -26.05 20.43
C ALA A 15 -2.45 -27.18 20.54
N GLY A 16 -2.95 -27.41 21.75
CA GLY A 16 -3.96 -28.41 22.03
C GLY A 16 -5.23 -28.17 21.21
N LEU A 17 -5.75 -29.24 20.63
CA LEU A 17 -7.15 -29.35 20.25
C LEU A 17 -7.90 -29.58 21.56
N ASP A 18 -8.43 -28.51 22.13
CA ASP A 18 -9.61 -28.61 22.99
C ASP A 18 -10.78 -28.11 22.13
N ASP A 19 -11.60 -29.07 21.72
CA ASP A 19 -12.87 -28.88 21.04
C ASP A 19 -13.84 -28.20 22.02
N GLU A 20 -13.95 -26.87 21.97
CA GLU A 20 -15.12 -26.15 22.48
C GLU A 20 -15.80 -25.43 21.30
N GLU A 21 -16.70 -26.16 20.67
CA GLU A 21 -17.73 -25.67 19.76
C GLU A 21 -18.76 -24.85 20.55
N GLU A 22 -19.19 -23.72 19.98
CA GLU A 22 -20.31 -22.83 20.38
C GLU A 22 -20.06 -22.00 21.67
N LEU A 23 -19.96 -20.68 21.60
CA LEU A 23 -21.01 -19.75 21.18
C LEU A 23 -20.39 -18.52 20.51
N ALA A 24 -20.61 -18.33 19.21
CA ALA A 24 -20.46 -17.02 18.61
C ALA A 24 -21.60 -16.14 19.15
N GLU A 25 -21.33 -15.39 20.22
CA GLU A 25 -22.19 -14.26 20.57
C GLU A 25 -22.23 -13.35 19.33
N GLU A 26 -23.38 -13.31 18.64
CA GLU A 26 -23.66 -12.29 17.65
C GLU A 26 -23.65 -10.94 18.37
N ARG A 27 -22.47 -10.34 18.45
CA ARG A 27 -22.26 -9.03 19.04
C ARG A 27 -23.16 -8.06 18.28
N GLU A 28 -24.13 -7.46 18.98
CA GLU A 28 -25.02 -6.47 18.38
C GLU A 28 -24.18 -5.38 17.71
N GLU A 29 -24.37 -5.22 16.40
CA GLU A 29 -23.62 -4.24 15.60
C GLU A 29 -23.94 -2.84 16.12
N THR A 30 -22.91 -2.18 16.69
CA THR A 30 -23.07 -0.85 17.27
C THR A 30 -23.42 0.17 16.19
N GLN A 31 -24.02 1.29 16.58
CA GLN A 31 -24.38 2.33 15.62
C GLN A 31 -23.15 2.89 14.90
N GLU A 32 -22.01 2.97 15.57
CA GLU A 32 -20.73 3.34 14.97
C GLU A 32 -20.26 2.29 13.94
N ASP A 33 -20.42 0.99 14.24
CA ASP A 33 -20.09 -0.08 13.30
C ASP A 33 -20.94 -0.01 12.03
N ARG A 34 -22.25 0.29 12.16
CA ARG A 34 -23.14 0.51 11.00
C ARG A 34 -22.76 1.73 10.18
N GLU A 35 -22.39 2.83 10.83
CA GLU A 35 -21.96 4.06 10.15
C GLU A 35 -20.65 3.87 9.41
N ILE A 36 -19.69 3.14 10.02
CA ILE A 36 -18.44 2.73 9.37
C ILE A 36 -18.75 1.84 8.16
N ARG A 37 -19.64 0.85 8.32
CA ARG A 37 -20.02 -0.07 7.24
C ARG A 37 -20.74 0.64 6.09
N LEU A 38 -21.67 1.54 6.39
CA LEU A 38 -22.36 2.38 5.40
C LEU A 38 -21.41 3.36 4.71
N ALA A 39 -20.44 3.93 5.43
CA ALA A 39 -19.39 4.77 4.85
C ALA A 39 -18.45 3.96 3.93
N LEU A 40 -18.19 2.70 4.25
CA LEU A 40 -17.41 1.77 3.44
C LEU A 40 -18.20 1.25 2.22
N GLU A 41 -19.50 0.99 2.36
CA GLU A 41 -20.39 0.51 1.29
C GLU A 41 -20.72 1.58 0.24
N LYS A 42 -20.57 2.86 0.58
CA LYS A 42 -20.63 3.97 -0.38
C LYS A 42 -19.37 3.91 -1.26
N LYS A 43 -19.38 2.99 -2.24
CA LYS A 43 -18.30 2.69 -3.19
C LYS A 43 -17.76 3.98 -3.80
N SER A 44 -16.74 4.52 -3.16
CA SER A 44 -16.08 5.76 -3.58
C SER A 44 -15.08 5.50 -4.72
N TRP A 45 -14.95 4.23 -5.11
CA TRP A 45 -14.00 3.72 -6.08
C TRP A 45 -14.68 2.70 -7.01
N GLU A 46 -14.46 2.87 -8.30
CA GLU A 46 -14.90 1.98 -9.38
C GLU A 46 -13.68 1.23 -9.94
N LEU A 47 -13.76 -0.10 -10.05
CA LEU A 47 -12.70 -0.90 -10.68
C LEU A 47 -12.75 -0.66 -12.20
N ILE A 48 -11.68 -0.09 -12.76
CA ILE A 48 -11.58 0.26 -14.19
C ILE A 48 -10.72 -0.73 -14.98
N GLY A 49 -9.95 -1.58 -14.30
CA GLY A 49 -9.17 -2.62 -14.96
C GLY A 49 -8.24 -3.36 -14.00
N SER A 50 -7.60 -4.38 -14.54
CA SER A 50 -6.56 -5.13 -13.84
C SER A 50 -5.44 -5.51 -14.81
N ALA A 51 -4.22 -5.64 -14.28
CA ALA A 51 -3.09 -6.21 -15.00
C ALA A 51 -2.74 -7.54 -14.35
N GLN A 52 -2.90 -8.62 -15.11
CA GLN A 52 -2.44 -9.95 -14.70
C GLN A 52 -0.96 -10.10 -15.02
N LEU A 53 -0.21 -10.53 -14.02
CA LEU A 53 1.19 -10.86 -14.17
C LEU A 53 1.35 -12.37 -14.07
N TRP A 54 2.16 -12.91 -14.96
CA TRP A 54 2.54 -14.31 -14.90
C TRP A 54 3.93 -14.38 -14.29
N ASN A 55 4.02 -14.82 -13.04
CA ASN A 55 5.31 -15.07 -12.40
C ASN A 55 5.30 -16.41 -11.65
N GLU A 56 6.49 -16.92 -11.36
CA GLU A 56 6.70 -18.19 -10.64
C GLU A 56 6.25 -18.16 -9.17
N TRP A 57 6.27 -16.98 -8.54
CA TRP A 57 5.86 -16.75 -7.16
C TRP A 57 4.34 -16.84 -6.96
N CYS A 58 3.56 -16.61 -8.01
CA CYS A 58 2.10 -16.76 -8.04
C CYS A 58 1.65 -18.23 -7.85
N ARG A 59 2.55 -19.21 -7.97
CA ARG A 59 2.21 -20.64 -7.78
C ARG A 59 2.11 -21.08 -6.32
N THR A 60 2.77 -20.37 -5.39
CA THR A 60 3.09 -20.94 -4.07
C THR A 60 2.18 -20.47 -2.94
N SER A 61 1.36 -19.44 -3.15
CA SER A 61 0.53 -18.84 -2.11
C SER A 61 -0.80 -19.59 -1.92
N LYS A 62 -0.76 -20.73 -1.22
CA LYS A 62 -1.95 -21.37 -0.61
C LYS A 62 -2.25 -20.80 0.77
N VAL A 63 -2.35 -19.48 0.89
CA VAL A 63 -2.75 -18.82 2.16
C VAL A 63 -4.11 -18.15 1.95
N THR A 64 -5.00 -18.46 2.88
CA THR A 64 -6.45 -18.25 2.90
C THR A 64 -6.87 -16.77 2.86
N ASN A 65 -7.95 -16.50 2.12
CA ASN A 65 -8.85 -15.32 2.23
C ASN A 65 -8.36 -13.92 1.78
N LEU A 66 -7.51 -13.81 0.75
CA LEU A 66 -7.40 -12.59 -0.07
C LEU A 66 -7.93 -12.90 -1.49
N PRO A 67 -8.60 -11.98 -2.22
CA PRO A 67 -9.20 -12.30 -3.51
C PRO A 67 -8.17 -12.99 -4.41
N LYS A 68 -8.48 -14.23 -4.76
CA LYS A 68 -7.75 -15.04 -5.73
C LYS A 68 -7.51 -14.19 -6.96
N ASP A 69 -6.23 -13.89 -7.17
CA ASP A 69 -5.52 -13.80 -8.44
C ASP A 69 -4.49 -12.67 -8.36
N SER A 70 -3.28 -12.95 -8.85
CA SER A 70 -2.14 -12.04 -8.82
C SER A 70 -2.31 -10.89 -9.81
N TYR A 71 -3.07 -9.89 -9.40
CA TYR A 71 -3.35 -8.70 -10.20
C TYR A 71 -2.79 -7.43 -9.55
N CYS A 72 -2.46 -6.48 -10.41
CA CYS A 72 -2.54 -5.07 -10.07
C CYS A 72 -3.95 -4.59 -10.45
N CYS A 73 -4.73 -4.12 -9.48
CA CYS A 73 -6.06 -3.58 -9.71
C CYS A 73 -6.00 -2.07 -9.83
N PHE A 74 -6.75 -1.52 -10.79
CA PHE A 74 -6.83 -0.08 -11.02
C PHE A 74 -8.25 0.38 -10.71
N TYR A 75 -8.33 1.36 -9.82
CA TYR A 75 -9.59 1.96 -9.41
C TYR A 75 -9.61 3.44 -9.77
N ARG A 76 -10.80 3.92 -10.10
CA ARG A 76 -11.08 5.34 -10.32
C ARG A 76 -11.98 5.84 -9.22
N SER A 77 -11.68 7.01 -8.66
CA SER A 77 -12.60 7.62 -7.70
C SER A 77 -13.90 8.03 -8.39
N VAL A 78 -15.03 7.65 -7.80
CA VAL A 78 -16.37 8.05 -8.25
C VAL A 78 -16.60 9.54 -8.00
N SER A 79 -16.06 10.06 -6.90
CA SER A 79 -16.18 11.46 -6.50
C SER A 79 -15.33 12.40 -7.36
N ASP A 80 -14.15 11.95 -7.77
CA ASP A 80 -13.23 12.70 -8.63
C ASP A 80 -12.53 11.78 -9.66
N PRO A 81 -12.98 11.80 -10.94
CA PRO A 81 -12.47 10.89 -11.97
C PRO A 81 -11.01 11.18 -12.39
N THR A 82 -10.38 12.23 -11.84
CA THR A 82 -8.96 12.54 -12.03
C THR A 82 -8.04 11.74 -11.10
N ILE A 83 -8.60 11.11 -10.06
CA ILE A 83 -7.85 10.34 -9.07
C ILE A 83 -7.95 8.86 -9.42
N LEU A 84 -6.78 8.25 -9.61
CA LEU A 84 -6.62 6.83 -9.85
C LEU A 84 -5.86 6.20 -8.70
N LEU A 85 -6.30 5.01 -8.29
CA LEU A 85 -5.64 4.19 -7.29
C LEU A 85 -5.18 2.91 -7.96
N CYS A 86 -3.90 2.61 -7.86
CA CYS A 86 -3.36 1.31 -8.24
C CYS A 86 -3.06 0.51 -6.97
N GLN A 87 -3.73 -0.62 -6.82
CA GLN A 87 -3.45 -1.58 -5.77
C GLN A 87 -2.68 -2.75 -6.37
N CYS A 88 -1.42 -2.91 -5.96
CA CYS A 88 -0.58 -4.02 -6.39
C CYS A 88 -0.59 -5.10 -5.31
N ASN A 89 -1.36 -6.18 -5.53
CA ASN A 89 -1.41 -7.33 -4.62
C ASN A 89 -0.51 -8.48 -5.09
N CYS A 90 0.43 -8.21 -5.99
CA CYS A 90 1.33 -9.21 -6.55
C CYS A 90 2.75 -8.66 -6.70
N TYR A 91 3.70 -9.58 -6.68
CA TYR A 91 5.09 -9.29 -7.01
C TYR A 91 5.22 -9.06 -8.52
N VAL A 92 5.94 -8.02 -8.92
CA VAL A 92 6.27 -7.76 -10.33
C VAL A 92 7.75 -8.04 -10.51
N ALA A 93 8.08 -9.10 -11.24
CA ALA A 93 9.46 -9.51 -11.48
C ALA A 93 10.25 -8.40 -12.18
N GLU A 94 11.53 -8.28 -11.86
CA GLU A 94 12.39 -7.17 -12.31
C GLU A 94 12.42 -7.01 -13.85
N ASP A 95 12.42 -8.12 -14.57
CA ASP A 95 12.38 -8.17 -16.04
C ASP A 95 11.03 -7.74 -16.64
N GLN A 96 9.95 -7.78 -15.85
CA GLN A 96 8.60 -7.39 -16.26
C GLN A 96 8.22 -5.97 -15.85
N GLN A 97 8.91 -5.37 -14.87
CA GLN A 97 8.56 -4.06 -14.30
C GLN A 97 8.50 -2.95 -15.36
N PHE A 98 9.47 -2.89 -16.27
CA PHE A 98 9.48 -1.86 -17.32
C PHE A 98 8.30 -2.00 -18.28
N GLN A 99 8.02 -3.21 -18.78
CA GLN A 99 6.88 -3.46 -19.67
C GLN A 99 5.54 -3.19 -18.99
N TRP A 100 5.43 -3.51 -17.69
CA TRP A 100 4.26 -3.20 -16.89
C TRP A 100 4.07 -1.67 -16.80
N LEU A 101 5.14 -0.92 -16.53
CA LEU A 101 5.10 0.54 -16.45
C LEU A 101 4.66 1.18 -17.76
N GLU A 102 5.24 0.77 -18.90
CA GLU A 102 4.85 1.29 -20.21
C GLU A 102 3.36 1.06 -20.50
N LYS A 103 2.83 -0.12 -20.16
CA LYS A 103 1.40 -0.41 -20.32
C LYS A 103 0.54 0.45 -19.41
N VAL A 104 0.89 0.56 -18.14
CA VAL A 104 0.11 1.33 -17.16
C VAL A 104 0.14 2.81 -17.50
N PHE A 105 1.33 3.40 -17.65
CA PHE A 105 1.49 4.82 -17.95
C PHE A 105 1.10 5.19 -19.39
N GLY A 106 1.17 4.25 -20.33
CA GLY A 106 0.70 4.43 -21.72
C GLY A 106 -0.82 4.53 -21.83
N CYS A 107 -1.56 3.92 -20.89
CA CYS A 107 -3.01 4.05 -20.81
C CYS A 107 -3.48 5.36 -20.13
N LEU A 108 -2.57 6.13 -19.53
CA LEU A 108 -2.89 7.36 -18.81
C LEU A 108 -2.68 8.59 -19.70
N GLN A 109 -3.58 9.57 -19.60
CA GLN A 109 -3.32 10.91 -20.15
C GLN A 109 -2.27 11.59 -19.28
N GLN A 110 -1.07 11.82 -19.83
CA GLN A 110 0.09 12.30 -19.08
C GLN A 110 0.09 13.82 -18.79
N ILE A 111 -0.96 14.55 -19.20
CA ILE A 111 -1.07 15.99 -18.98
C ILE A 111 -1.32 16.24 -17.49
N ASP A 112 -0.43 16.99 -16.84
CA ASP A 112 -0.49 17.37 -15.42
C ASP A 112 -0.64 16.20 -14.43
N MET A 113 -0.05 15.05 -14.77
CA MET A 113 -0.06 13.86 -13.90
C MET A 113 0.97 13.97 -12.78
N GLN A 114 0.56 13.64 -11.55
CA GLN A 114 1.43 13.50 -10.39
C GLN A 114 1.28 12.10 -9.80
N VAL A 115 2.39 11.46 -9.41
CA VAL A 115 2.39 10.08 -8.89
C VAL A 115 2.75 10.07 -7.40
N LEU A 116 1.91 9.40 -6.61
CA LEU A 116 2.15 9.13 -5.20
C LEU A 116 2.26 7.62 -5.01
N VAL A 117 3.40 7.16 -4.51
CA VAL A 117 3.63 5.73 -4.21
C VAL A 117 3.70 5.56 -2.69
N LEU A 118 2.91 4.64 -2.15
CA LEU A 118 2.88 4.31 -0.73
C LEU A 118 3.30 2.85 -0.57
N SER A 119 4.24 2.58 0.33
CA SER A 119 4.68 1.22 0.67
C SER A 119 4.98 1.10 2.15
N ALA A 120 4.93 -0.12 2.68
CA ALA A 120 5.34 -0.46 4.03
C ALA A 120 6.35 -1.61 4.00
N CYS A 121 7.30 -1.62 4.93
CA CYS A 121 8.27 -2.69 5.10
C CYS A 121 8.65 -2.82 6.58
N PRO A 122 9.24 -3.96 6.98
CA PRO A 122 9.76 -4.13 8.33
C PRO A 122 10.81 -3.08 8.68
N VAL A 123 10.83 -2.63 9.94
CA VAL A 123 11.85 -1.70 10.46
C VAL A 123 13.27 -2.28 10.36
N THR A 124 13.41 -3.60 10.33
CA THR A 124 14.69 -4.30 10.15
C THR A 124 15.33 -4.03 8.80
N ASP A 125 14.56 -3.61 7.79
CA ASP A 125 15.07 -3.28 6.47
C ASP A 125 15.70 -1.88 6.42
N TYR A 126 15.44 -1.06 7.45
CA TYR A 126 16.00 0.28 7.57
C TYR A 126 17.47 0.22 8.04
N LYS A 127 18.35 0.77 7.22
CA LYS A 127 19.78 0.87 7.49
C LYS A 127 20.08 2.18 8.19
N THR A 128 20.50 2.08 9.44
CA THR A 128 20.95 3.20 10.27
C THR A 128 22.15 2.78 11.12
N THR A 129 22.92 3.76 11.60
CA THR A 129 23.99 3.55 12.59
C THR A 129 23.43 3.36 14.01
N GLU A 130 22.20 3.79 14.25
CA GLU A 130 21.49 3.62 15.52
C GLU A 130 20.90 2.20 15.63
N SER A 131 20.55 1.78 16.85
CA SER A 131 19.83 0.51 17.01
C SER A 131 18.42 0.64 16.45
N THR A 132 17.96 -0.34 15.67
CA THR A 132 16.58 -0.36 15.17
C THR A 132 15.55 -0.45 16.31
N LEU A 133 15.95 -1.00 17.47
CA LEU A 133 15.10 -1.10 18.66
C LEU A 133 14.85 0.26 19.34
N THR A 134 15.68 1.28 19.07
CA THR A 134 15.52 2.61 19.66
C THR A 134 14.74 3.57 18.76
N LEU A 135 14.39 3.14 17.55
CA LEU A 135 13.66 3.97 16.60
C LEU A 135 12.16 4.01 16.95
N PRO A 136 11.50 5.17 16.78
CA PRO A 136 10.06 5.27 16.91
C PRO A 136 9.39 4.50 15.77
N SER A 137 8.65 3.44 16.05
CA SER A 137 7.87 2.66 15.06
C SER A 137 6.36 2.89 15.26
N PRO A 138 5.55 3.03 14.21
CA PRO A 138 5.93 3.19 12.79
C PRO A 138 6.43 4.59 12.45
N PHE A 139 7.25 4.71 11.40
CA PHE A 139 7.73 6.00 10.89
C PHE A 139 7.85 6.07 9.36
N LEU A 140 7.76 7.28 8.80
CA LEU A 140 7.86 7.53 7.36
C LEU A 140 9.22 8.09 6.94
N LYS A 141 9.69 7.59 5.80
CA LYS A 141 10.74 8.22 4.99
C LYS A 141 10.20 8.47 3.58
N ALA A 142 10.72 9.51 2.93
CA ALA A 142 10.29 9.85 1.58
C ALA A 142 11.44 9.86 0.58
N LEU A 143 11.14 9.51 -0.67
CA LEU A 143 11.99 9.82 -1.82
C LEU A 143 11.14 10.49 -2.88
N LYS A 144 11.71 11.43 -3.63
CA LYS A 144 10.96 12.17 -4.64
C LYS A 144 11.78 12.41 -5.90
N THR A 145 11.08 12.59 -7.01
CA THR A 145 11.71 13.05 -8.26
C THR A 145 12.08 14.52 -8.18
N ARG A 146 12.96 14.96 -9.08
CA ARG A 146 13.38 16.37 -9.18
C ARG A 146 12.20 17.28 -9.49
N GLU A 147 11.24 16.78 -10.26
CA GLU A 147 10.05 17.48 -10.74
C GLU A 147 9.01 17.66 -9.64
N PHE A 148 9.06 16.88 -8.56
CA PHE A 148 8.20 17.06 -7.40
C PHE A 148 8.63 18.27 -6.54
N LYS A 149 7.82 19.34 -6.57
CA LYS A 149 8.07 20.61 -5.86
C LYS A 149 7.18 20.85 -4.63
N ASP A 150 6.20 19.99 -4.40
CA ASP A 150 5.29 20.13 -3.25
C ASP A 150 5.97 19.84 -1.90
N LYS A 151 5.29 20.21 -0.82
CA LYS A 151 5.72 19.97 0.55
C LYS A 151 5.83 18.46 0.82
N VAL A 152 6.98 18.05 1.36
CA VAL A 152 7.21 16.71 1.90
C VAL A 152 6.87 16.69 3.39
N TYR A 153 6.20 15.64 3.87
CA TYR A 153 5.66 15.57 5.23
C TYR A 153 6.55 14.80 6.23
N CYS A 154 7.68 14.25 5.78
CA CYS A 154 8.64 13.54 6.62
C CYS A 154 10.07 13.76 6.10
N SER A 155 11.06 13.19 6.80
CA SER A 155 12.46 13.26 6.36
C SER A 155 12.69 12.43 5.08
N LEU A 156 13.62 12.90 4.24
CA LEU A 156 14.01 12.16 3.04
C LEU A 156 14.82 10.91 3.42
N LEU A 157 14.74 9.89 2.58
CA LEU A 157 15.48 8.65 2.70
C LEU A 157 16.97 8.92 2.48
N GLU A 158 17.78 8.73 3.51
CA GLU A 158 19.23 8.91 3.47
C GLU A 158 19.97 7.64 3.00
N GLN A 159 21.16 7.84 2.44
CA GLN A 159 22.07 6.73 2.15
C GLN A 159 22.48 6.04 3.47
N PRO A 160 22.59 4.70 3.52
CA PRO A 160 22.65 3.73 2.41
C PRO A 160 21.32 3.01 2.13
N ASN A 161 20.18 3.60 2.49
CA ASN A 161 18.87 3.02 2.22
C ASN A 161 18.54 3.10 0.73
N ILE A 162 18.01 2.01 0.18
CA ILE A 162 17.71 1.86 -1.25
C ILE A 162 16.28 1.33 -1.37
N ILE A 163 15.51 1.96 -2.26
CA ILE A 163 14.18 1.46 -2.66
C ILE A 163 14.39 0.37 -3.70
N ARG A 164 13.62 -0.71 -3.58
CA ARG A 164 13.68 -1.86 -4.47
C ARG A 164 12.34 -2.10 -5.16
N ASP A 165 12.34 -3.05 -6.09
CA ASP A 165 11.15 -3.57 -6.75
C ASP A 165 10.33 -2.50 -7.48
N LEU A 166 9.03 -2.77 -7.65
CA LEU A 166 8.11 -1.92 -8.38
C LEU A 166 8.13 -0.44 -7.93
N PRO A 167 8.14 -0.09 -6.62
CA PRO A 167 8.24 1.30 -6.20
C PRO A 167 9.48 2.03 -6.75
N ALA A 168 10.63 1.35 -6.80
CA ALA A 168 11.86 1.90 -7.37
C ALA A 168 11.74 2.09 -8.88
N ALA A 169 11.16 1.11 -9.58
CA ALA A 169 10.93 1.19 -11.01
C ALA A 169 9.95 2.32 -11.38
N VAL A 170 8.84 2.47 -10.63
CA VAL A 170 7.87 3.57 -10.81
C VAL A 170 8.56 4.93 -10.63
N LEU A 171 9.32 5.13 -9.55
CA LEU A 171 10.03 6.38 -9.31
C LEU A 171 11.07 6.67 -10.39
N SER A 172 11.81 5.65 -10.83
CA SER A 172 12.84 5.79 -11.87
C SER A 172 12.21 6.17 -13.21
N TYR A 173 11.11 5.52 -13.57
CA TYR A 173 10.32 5.88 -14.75
C TYR A 173 9.86 7.33 -14.66
N CYS A 174 9.25 7.73 -13.55
CA CYS A 174 8.80 9.11 -13.35
C CYS A 174 9.96 10.12 -13.46
N GLN A 175 11.14 9.79 -12.93
CA GLN A 175 12.32 10.65 -13.03
C GLN A 175 12.82 10.82 -14.47
N VAL A 176 12.80 9.75 -15.28
CA VAL A 176 13.23 9.79 -16.69
C VAL A 176 12.25 10.60 -17.54
N TRP A 177 10.95 10.40 -17.33
CA TRP A 177 9.89 11.05 -18.09
C TRP A 177 9.45 12.41 -17.52
N GLN A 178 10.22 12.96 -16.56
CA GLN A 178 9.95 14.26 -15.93
C GLN A 178 8.55 14.37 -15.31
N ILE A 179 8.05 13.26 -14.75
CA ILE A 179 6.78 13.21 -14.04
C ILE A 179 7.03 13.54 -12.56
N PRO A 180 6.31 14.53 -11.98
CA PRO A 180 6.37 14.80 -10.55
C PRO A 180 5.90 13.58 -9.75
N ALA A 181 6.80 12.97 -8.98
CA ALA A 181 6.48 11.80 -8.18
C ALA A 181 7.12 11.84 -6.80
N ILE A 182 6.41 11.28 -5.83
CA ILE A 182 6.89 11.09 -4.46
C ILE A 182 6.51 9.70 -3.97
N PHE A 183 7.44 9.09 -3.26
CA PHE A 183 7.30 7.82 -2.59
C PHE A 183 7.40 8.03 -1.10
N TYR A 184 6.52 7.35 -0.36
CA TYR A 184 6.60 7.23 1.09
C TYR A 184 6.75 5.77 1.48
N GLN A 185 7.83 5.47 2.20
CA GLN A 185 8.07 4.18 2.83
C GLN A 185 7.73 4.30 4.31
N CYS A 186 6.79 3.48 4.77
CA CYS A 186 6.58 3.25 6.19
C CYS A 186 7.48 2.09 6.66
N TYR A 187 8.22 2.33 7.72
CA TYR A 187 8.95 1.31 8.45
C TYR A 187 8.15 0.98 9.70
N THR A 188 7.79 -0.28 9.86
CA THR A 188 6.95 -0.78 10.95
C THR A 188 7.52 -2.07 11.53
N ASP A 189 7.30 -2.32 12.81
CA ASP A 189 7.68 -3.55 13.51
C ASP A 189 6.58 -4.63 13.44
N ILE A 190 5.43 -4.30 12.84
CA ILE A 190 4.29 -5.20 12.69
C ILE A 190 4.34 -5.88 11.31
N LEU A 191 4.16 -7.21 11.29
CA LEU A 191 4.19 -8.01 10.05
C LEU A 191 2.90 -7.91 9.23
N GLN A 192 1.78 -7.55 9.87
CA GLN A 192 0.48 -7.38 9.24
C GLN A 192 0.11 -5.90 9.22
N LEU A 193 -0.52 -5.45 8.14
CA LEU A 193 -0.99 -4.08 8.02
C LEU A 193 -2.05 -3.80 9.09
N ASP A 194 -1.79 -2.85 9.96
CA ASP A 194 -2.68 -2.44 11.04
C ASP A 194 -3.12 -0.98 10.88
N LEU A 195 -4.09 -0.57 11.71
CA LEU A 195 -4.61 0.79 11.69
C LEU A 195 -3.53 1.83 12.01
N VAL A 196 -2.60 1.54 12.92
CA VAL A 196 -1.53 2.48 13.32
C VAL A 196 -0.60 2.76 12.15
N THR A 197 -0.20 1.73 11.40
CA THR A 197 0.60 1.89 10.18
C THR A 197 -0.14 2.75 9.14
N ILE A 198 -1.44 2.56 8.95
CA ILE A 198 -2.26 3.37 8.03
C ILE A 198 -2.36 4.82 8.51
N GLU A 199 -2.57 5.04 9.80
CA GLU A 199 -2.64 6.38 10.40
C GLU A 199 -1.34 7.18 10.21
N THR A 200 -0.19 6.50 10.12
CA THR A 200 1.10 7.13 9.83
C THR A 200 1.06 7.87 8.49
N PHE A 201 0.29 7.39 7.51
CA PHE A 201 0.10 8.06 6.21
C PHE A 201 -0.92 9.20 6.23
N LYS A 202 -1.69 9.38 7.32
CA LYS A 202 -2.75 10.41 7.42
C LYS A 202 -2.28 11.83 7.04
N PRO A 203 -1.07 12.31 7.41
CA PRO A 203 -0.58 13.62 6.97
C PRO A 203 -0.41 13.72 5.45
N VAL A 204 0.02 12.62 4.81
CA VAL A 204 0.19 12.50 3.35
C VAL A 204 -1.17 12.42 2.66
N LEU A 205 -2.09 11.63 3.20
CA LEU A 205 -3.46 11.50 2.70
C LEU A 205 -4.27 12.80 2.86
N SER A 206 -3.92 13.60 3.87
CA SER A 206 -4.49 14.93 4.10
C SER A 206 -3.79 16.03 3.31
N SER A 207 -2.82 15.72 2.46
CA SER A 207 -2.06 16.70 1.65
C SER A 207 -2.88 17.22 0.47
N LYS A 208 -2.42 18.29 -0.19
CA LYS A 208 -3.08 18.86 -1.38
C LYS A 208 -3.30 17.81 -2.49
N ILE A 209 -2.39 16.85 -2.62
CA ILE A 209 -2.41 15.74 -3.59
C ILE A 209 -3.75 14.99 -3.50
N LEU A 210 -4.27 14.82 -2.29
CA LEU A 210 -5.52 14.09 -2.03
C LEU A 210 -6.63 14.96 -1.41
N LYS A 211 -6.38 16.22 -1.03
CA LYS A 211 -7.45 17.15 -0.59
C LYS A 211 -8.49 17.42 -1.67
N ARG A 212 -8.15 17.24 -2.96
CA ARG A 212 -9.14 17.28 -4.05
C ARG A 212 -10.25 16.24 -3.82
N TYR A 213 -9.89 15.08 -3.26
CA TYR A 213 -10.82 14.01 -2.84
C TYR A 213 -11.62 14.38 -1.58
N PHE A 214 -10.95 14.79 -0.49
CA PHE A 214 -11.61 14.99 0.81
C PHE A 214 -12.43 16.30 0.93
N LYS A 215 -12.17 17.31 0.08
CA LYS A 215 -12.93 18.57 0.11
C LYS A 215 -14.36 18.43 -0.43
N LYS A 216 -14.61 17.43 -1.29
CA LYS A 216 -15.94 17.20 -1.88
C LYS A 216 -16.91 16.53 -0.90
N HIS A 217 -16.42 15.65 -0.02
CA HIS A 217 -17.24 15.00 1.01
C HIS A 217 -17.82 15.99 2.04
N ARG A 218 -17.11 17.07 2.39
CA ARG A 218 -17.65 18.05 3.36
C ARG A 218 -18.72 18.99 2.79
N ASN A 219 -18.78 19.16 1.46
CA ASN A 219 -19.74 20.06 0.83
C ASN A 219 -21.06 19.38 0.47
N THR A 220 -21.12 18.03 0.47
CA THR A 220 -22.35 17.29 0.24
C THR A 220 -23.22 17.12 1.50
N ASP A 221 -22.66 17.37 2.69
CA ASP A 221 -23.39 17.25 3.97
C ASP A 221 -24.04 18.58 4.40
N LYS A 222 -24.06 19.60 3.52
CA LYS A 222 -24.61 20.94 3.83
C LYS A 222 -25.69 21.43 2.86
N ILE A 223 -26.27 20.55 2.05
CA ILE A 223 -27.40 20.91 1.17
C ILE A 223 -28.52 19.88 1.33
N SER A 224 -29.12 19.87 2.51
CA SER A 224 -30.44 19.31 2.76
C SER A 224 -30.97 19.88 4.07
N ASP A 225 -31.18 21.20 4.10
CA ASP A 225 -32.04 21.87 5.08
C ASP A 225 -32.30 23.30 4.57
N THR A 226 -33.21 23.40 3.60
CA THR A 226 -34.08 24.57 3.41
C THR A 226 -35.34 24.14 2.68
#